data_AF-A0A843JV45-F1
#
_entry.id   AF-A0A843JV45-F1
#
_cell.length_a   1.000
_cell.length_b   1.000
_cell.length_c   1.000
_cell.angle_alpha   90.00
_cell.angle_beta   90.00
_cell.angle_gamma   90.00
#
_symmetry.space_group_name_H-M   'P 1'
#
loop_
_entity.id
_entity.type
_entity.pdbx_description
1 polymer ?
#
loop_
_entity_poly.entity_id
_entity_poly.type
_entity_poly.pdbx_seq_one_letter_code
_entity_poly.pdbx_strand_id
1 'polypeptide(L)'
;MELKGIKNKTSLIGLEKPEISGFSEEGILDIVGQERITSLKKAISEINKLIDERKKLSLEFIKEGENIKSEISNLILENESTLRALGQNEALIEKNALRNKKIEISELQLNEKINCWKDIALLRKELRIYEKELSEKESRIKELNEILRED
;
A
#
# COMPACT_ATOMS: atom_id res chain seq x y z
N MET A 1 42.61 -64.04 -15.67
CA MET A 1 41.82 -63.26 -14.71
C MET A 1 41.20 -62.12 -15.50
N GLU A 2 40.01 -62.39 -16.06
CA GLU A 2 39.27 -61.47 -16.93
C GLU A 2 38.24 -60.71 -16.09
N LEU A 3 38.18 -59.39 -16.22
CA LEU A 3 37.06 -58.61 -15.71
C LEU A 3 36.09 -58.32 -16.86
N LYS A 4 35.04 -59.13 -16.89
CA LYS A 4 33.87 -58.96 -17.75
C LYS A 4 32.93 -57.89 -17.17
N GLY A 5 32.57 -56.94 -18.04
CA GLY A 5 31.22 -56.41 -18.23
C GLY A 5 30.40 -55.98 -17.01
N ILE A 6 30.25 -54.66 -16.85
CA ILE A 6 29.04 -54.07 -16.24
C ILE A 6 28.29 -53.34 -17.36
N LYS A 7 27.34 -54.05 -17.98
CA LYS A 7 26.21 -53.45 -18.68
C LYS A 7 25.05 -53.42 -17.68
N ASN A 8 24.65 -52.24 -17.23
CA ASN A 8 23.28 -52.01 -16.77
C ASN A 8 22.83 -50.66 -17.34
N LYS A 9 22.32 -50.73 -18.58
CA LYS A 9 21.42 -49.74 -19.15
C LYS A 9 20.06 -49.96 -18.50
N THR A 10 19.72 -49.17 -17.50
CA THR A 10 18.32 -48.97 -17.13
C THR A 10 17.80 -47.85 -18.02
N SER A 11 16.99 -48.23 -19.00
CA SER A 11 16.14 -47.32 -19.76
C SER A 11 15.15 -46.67 -18.80
N LEU A 12 15.30 -45.38 -18.55
CA LEU A 12 14.22 -44.54 -18.04
C LEU A 12 13.81 -43.62 -19.19
N ILE A 13 12.73 -44.05 -19.84
CA ILE A 13 11.61 -43.22 -20.30
C ILE A 13 12.01 -42.06 -21.22
N GLY A 14 11.64 -42.20 -22.49
CA GLY A 14 11.69 -41.15 -23.49
C GLY A 14 10.98 -39.89 -23.03
N LEU A 15 11.78 -38.94 -22.54
CA LEU A 15 11.52 -37.54 -22.74
C LEU A 15 12.30 -37.19 -24.01
N GLU A 16 11.60 -37.20 -25.15
CA GLU A 16 12.04 -36.38 -26.27
C GLU A 16 12.29 -34.99 -25.68
N LYS A 17 13.52 -34.48 -25.84
CA LYS A 17 13.75 -33.05 -25.62
C LYS A 17 12.68 -32.34 -26.43
N PRO A 18 11.87 -31.43 -25.84
CA PRO A 18 10.98 -30.65 -26.66
C PRO A 18 11.86 -29.96 -27.71
N GLU A 19 11.66 -30.32 -28.97
CA GLU A 19 12.19 -29.53 -30.07
C GLU A 19 11.50 -28.19 -29.93
N ILE A 20 12.24 -27.22 -29.40
CA ILE A 20 11.82 -25.83 -29.36
C ILE A 20 11.92 -25.33 -30.80
N SER A 21 10.94 -25.69 -31.61
CA SER A 21 10.76 -25.15 -32.95
C SER A 21 10.12 -23.76 -32.80
N GLY A 22 10.91 -22.71 -33.05
CA GLY A 22 10.37 -21.37 -33.28
C GLY A 22 10.49 -20.36 -32.13
N PHE A 23 11.60 -20.34 -31.39
CA PHE A 23 11.93 -19.17 -30.56
C PHE A 23 12.73 -18.17 -31.38
N SER A 24 12.07 -17.14 -31.92
CA SER A 24 12.76 -15.91 -32.30
C SER A 24 13.08 -15.11 -31.03
N GLU A 25 14.28 -14.54 -30.94
CA GLU A 25 14.68 -13.68 -29.82
C GLU A 25 13.71 -12.49 -29.61
N GLU A 26 13.02 -12.08 -30.67
CA GLU A 26 11.95 -11.08 -30.69
C GLU A 26 10.76 -11.45 -29.78
N GLY A 27 10.35 -12.73 -29.75
CA GLY A 27 9.22 -13.18 -28.93
C GLY A 27 9.49 -13.12 -27.43
N ILE A 28 10.73 -13.34 -26.99
CA ILE A 28 11.12 -13.23 -25.57
C ILE A 28 11.14 -11.75 -25.14
N LEU A 29 11.67 -10.86 -25.99
CA LEU A 29 11.78 -9.44 -25.69
C LEU A 29 10.39 -8.79 -25.52
N ASP A 30 9.44 -9.15 -26.38
CA ASP A 30 8.05 -8.67 -26.30
C ASP A 30 7.34 -9.16 -25.04
N ILE A 31 7.52 -10.43 -24.67
CA ILE A 31 6.91 -11.00 -23.45
C ILE A 31 7.47 -10.31 -22.20
N VAL A 32 8.79 -10.14 -22.11
CA VAL A 32 9.44 -9.50 -20.95
C VAL A 32 9.10 -8.01 -20.86
N GLY A 33 9.05 -7.31 -22.00
CA GLY A 33 8.64 -5.90 -22.07
C GLY A 33 7.20 -5.70 -21.58
N GLN A 34 6.29 -6.59 -22.01
CA GLN A 34 4.89 -6.53 -21.61
C GLN A 34 4.67 -6.90 -20.14
N GLU A 35 5.42 -7.87 -19.62
CA GLU A 35 5.38 -8.24 -18.20
C GLU A 35 5.82 -7.06 -17.32
N ARG A 36 6.88 -6.33 -17.72
CA ARG A 36 7.36 -5.16 -16.99
C ARG A 36 6.33 -4.04 -16.98
N ILE A 37 5.69 -3.75 -18.11
CA ILE A 37 4.60 -2.76 -18.21
C ILE A 37 3.43 -3.14 -17.32
N THR A 38 3.03 -4.41 -17.36
CA THR A 38 1.91 -4.92 -16.55
C THR A 38 2.23 -4.77 -15.06
N SER A 39 3.48 -5.07 -14.67
CA SER A 39 3.95 -4.90 -13.29
C SER A 39 3.91 -3.43 -12.84
N LEU A 40 4.34 -2.50 -13.70
CA LEU A 40 4.28 -1.05 -13.41
C LEU A 40 2.83 -0.57 -13.26
N LYS A 41 1.93 -0.98 -14.16
CA LYS A 41 0.49 -0.65 -14.05
C LYS A 41 -0.11 -1.17 -12.75
N LYS A 42 0.27 -2.39 -12.34
CA LYS A 42 -0.17 -2.96 -11.07
C LYS A 42 0.34 -2.15 -9.87
N ALA A 43 1.63 -1.79 -9.85
CA ALA A 43 2.22 -0.98 -8.79
C ALA A 43 1.54 0.40 -8.67
N ILE A 44 1.27 1.07 -9.80
CA ILE A 44 0.53 2.33 -9.85
C ILE A 44 -0.89 2.17 -9.29
N SER A 45 -1.59 1.11 -9.68
CA SER A 45 -2.94 0.82 -9.17
C SER A 45 -2.93 0.56 -7.65
N GLU A 46 -1.92 -0.14 -7.15
CA GLU A 46 -1.76 -0.44 -5.73
C GLU A 46 -1.47 0.83 -4.92
N ILE A 47 -0.58 1.70 -5.40
CA ILE A 47 -0.29 2.98 -4.73
C ILE A 47 -1.54 3.86 -4.67
N ASN A 48 -2.33 3.93 -5.74
CA ASN A 48 -3.58 4.69 -5.72
C ASN A 48 -4.55 4.15 -4.67
N LYS A 49 -4.68 2.82 -4.56
CA LYS A 49 -5.49 2.18 -3.53
C LYS A 49 -4.97 2.51 -2.12
N LEU A 50 -3.66 2.43 -1.89
CA LEU A 50 -3.04 2.78 -0.61
C LEU A 50 -3.29 4.24 -0.22
N ILE A 51 -3.24 5.16 -1.18
CA ILE A 51 -3.56 6.58 -0.95
C ILE A 51 -5.00 6.74 -0.45
N ASP A 52 -5.96 6.04 -1.07
CA ASP A 52 -7.37 6.16 -0.71
C ASP A 52 -7.69 5.47 0.63
N GLU A 53 -7.10 4.30 0.88
CA GLU A 53 -7.18 3.62 2.17
C GLU A 53 -6.58 4.48 3.30
N ARG A 54 -5.42 5.12 3.06
CA ARG A 54 -4.77 6.01 4.05
C ARG A 54 -5.63 7.22 4.40
N LYS A 55 -6.28 7.85 3.41
CA LYS A 55 -7.23 8.95 3.63
C LYS A 55 -8.43 8.49 4.45
N LYS A 56 -9.00 7.34 4.07
CA LYS A 56 -10.16 6.76 4.77
C LYS A 56 -9.84 6.49 6.23
N LEU A 57 -8.70 5.84 6.51
CA LEU A 57 -8.25 5.58 7.87
C LEU A 57 -8.10 6.88 8.68
N SER A 58 -7.51 7.92 8.09
CA SER A 58 -7.37 9.21 8.75
C SER A 58 -8.74 9.82 9.11
N LEU A 59 -9.70 9.77 8.18
CA LEU A 59 -11.06 10.26 8.44
C LEU A 59 -11.76 9.49 9.56
N GLU A 60 -11.62 8.16 9.58
CA GLU A 60 -12.18 7.30 10.63
C GLU A 60 -11.56 7.62 12.00
N PHE A 61 -10.23 7.75 12.06
CA PHE A 61 -9.51 8.13 13.28
C PHE A 61 -9.97 9.49 13.83
N ILE A 62 -10.10 10.49 12.95
CA ILE A 62 -10.60 11.81 13.36
C ILE A 62 -12.02 11.70 13.90
N LYS A 63 -12.90 10.95 13.22
CA LYS A 63 -14.28 10.76 13.66
C LYS A 63 -14.37 10.09 15.02
N GLU A 64 -13.56 9.07 15.27
CA GLU A 64 -13.49 8.39 16.57
C GLU A 64 -13.07 9.37 17.68
N GLY A 65 -12.06 10.21 17.43
CA GLY A 65 -11.68 11.27 18.36
C GLY A 65 -12.80 12.28 18.65
N GLU A 66 -13.61 12.65 17.66
CA GLU A 66 -14.79 13.51 17.88
C GLU A 66 -15.88 12.81 18.71
N ASN A 67 -16.09 11.51 18.49
CA ASN A 67 -17.05 10.73 19.28
C ASN A 67 -16.63 10.69 20.75
N ILE A 68 -15.34 10.41 21.03
CA ILE A 68 -14.82 10.37 22.41
C ILE A 68 -14.94 11.76 23.07
N LYS A 69 -14.64 12.85 22.35
CA LYS A 69 -14.83 14.22 22.89
C LYS A 69 -16.29 14.53 23.20
N SER A 70 -17.22 14.00 22.40
CA SER A 70 -18.66 14.10 22.64
C SER A 70 -19.06 13.31 23.89
N GLU A 71 -18.61 12.07 24.03
CA GLU A 71 -18.84 11.23 25.21
C GLU A 71 -18.31 11.87 26.49
N ILE A 72 -17.10 12.44 26.48
CA ILE A 72 -16.57 13.20 27.61
C ILE A 72 -17.48 14.38 27.97
N SER A 73 -18.02 15.07 26.97
CA SER A 73 -18.93 16.20 27.21
C SER A 73 -20.23 15.74 27.85
N ASN A 74 -20.78 14.61 27.39
CA ASN A 74 -21.97 14.00 27.95
C ASN A 74 -21.72 13.54 29.40
N LEU A 75 -20.59 12.88 29.68
CA LEU A 75 -20.20 12.47 31.03
C LEU A 75 -20.14 13.64 32.02
N ILE A 76 -19.62 14.80 31.59
CA ILE A 76 -19.59 16.01 32.43
C ILE A 76 -21.00 16.52 32.73
N LEU A 77 -21.91 16.45 31.76
CA LEU A 77 -23.30 16.90 31.90
C LEU A 77 -24.11 15.95 32.78
N GLU A 78 -24.01 14.64 32.54
CA GLU A 78 -24.74 13.60 33.28
C GLU A 78 -24.32 13.57 34.75
N ASN A 79 -23.06 13.82 35.05
CA ASN A 79 -22.54 13.81 36.43
C ASN A 79 -22.54 15.18 37.10
N GLU A 80 -23.20 16.20 36.54
CA GLU A 80 -23.08 17.57 37.05
C GLU A 80 -23.62 17.72 38.49
N SER A 81 -24.68 17.00 38.85
CA SER A 81 -25.22 16.94 40.22
C SER A 81 -24.25 16.26 41.18
N THR A 82 -23.66 15.13 40.78
CA THR A 82 -22.67 14.38 41.56
C THR A 82 -21.41 15.20 41.78
N LEU A 83 -20.94 15.90 40.74
CA LEU A 83 -19.80 16.81 40.82
C LEU A 83 -20.08 17.97 41.78
N ARG A 84 -21.28 18.56 41.74
CA ARG A 84 -21.67 19.60 42.72
C ARG A 84 -21.67 19.10 44.17
N ALA A 85 -21.94 17.81 44.40
CA ALA A 85 -21.95 17.21 45.73
C ALA A 85 -20.54 16.91 46.30
N LEU A 86 -19.51 16.81 45.45
CA LEU A 86 -18.12 16.53 45.85
C LEU A 86 -17.38 17.74 46.48
N GLY A 87 -17.95 18.95 46.38
CA GLY A 87 -17.27 20.20 46.73
C GLY A 87 -16.79 20.96 45.50
N GLN A 88 -16.71 22.30 45.59
CA GLN A 88 -16.43 23.14 44.42
C GLN A 88 -15.04 22.91 43.81
N ASN A 89 -14.02 22.63 44.64
CA ASN A 89 -12.64 22.47 44.19
C ASN A 89 -12.42 21.12 43.50
N GLU A 90 -12.90 20.04 44.11
CA GLU A 90 -12.80 18.66 43.60
C GLU A 90 -13.55 18.53 42.27
N ALA A 91 -14.76 19.09 42.20
CA ALA A 91 -15.54 19.15 40.96
C ALA A 91 -14.83 19.88 39.83
N LEU A 92 -14.12 20.96 40.16
CA LEU A 92 -13.36 21.76 39.18
C LEU A 92 -12.13 21.00 38.69
N ILE A 93 -11.41 20.31 39.57
CA ILE A 93 -10.24 19.49 39.23
C ILE A 93 -10.64 18.39 38.25
N GLU A 94 -11.70 17.62 38.55
CA GLU A 94 -12.18 16.54 37.69
C GLU A 94 -12.67 17.06 36.33
N LYS A 95 -13.42 18.16 36.31
CA LYS A 95 -13.84 18.81 35.05
C LYS A 95 -12.65 19.27 34.22
N ASN A 96 -11.61 19.80 34.85
CA ASN A 96 -10.39 20.23 34.16
C ASN A 96 -9.58 19.04 33.64
N ALA A 97 -9.52 17.93 34.39
CA ALA A 97 -8.89 16.70 33.92
C ALA A 97 -9.56 16.18 32.64
N LEU A 98 -10.90 16.12 32.62
CA LEU A 98 -11.67 15.72 31.43
C LEU A 98 -11.49 16.69 30.26
N ARG A 99 -11.43 18.01 30.52
CA ARG A 99 -11.13 19.01 29.49
C ARG A 99 -9.73 18.83 28.91
N ASN A 100 -8.72 18.57 29.75
CA ASN A 100 -7.36 18.30 29.31
C ASN A 100 -7.30 17.06 28.42
N LYS A 101 -8.06 16.00 28.75
CA LYS A 101 -8.18 14.83 27.87
C LYS A 101 -8.75 15.16 26.49
N LYS A 102 -9.72 16.07 26.39
CA LYS A 102 -10.21 16.56 25.08
C LYS A 102 -9.13 17.31 24.28
N ILE A 103 -8.24 18.03 24.96
CA ILE A 103 -7.10 18.72 24.34
C ILE A 103 -6.10 17.67 23.81
N GLU A 104 -5.71 16.70 24.64
CA GLU A 104 -4.82 15.60 24.23
C GLU A 104 -5.36 14.85 23.00
N ILE A 105 -6.67 14.55 22.96
CA ILE A 105 -7.32 13.94 21.78
C ILE A 105 -7.18 14.84 20.54
N SER A 106 -7.35 16.15 20.71
CA SER A 106 -7.24 17.11 19.60
C SER A 106 -5.80 17.22 19.08
N GLU A 107 -4.80 17.11 19.95
CA GLU A 107 -3.39 17.03 19.58
C GLU A 107 -3.08 15.75 18.80
N LEU A 108 -3.61 14.60 19.25
CA LEU A 108 -3.48 13.33 18.51
C LEU A 108 -4.13 13.40 17.13
N GLN A 109 -5.32 13.99 17.02
CA GLN A 109 -6.00 14.23 15.75
C GLN A 109 -5.18 15.15 14.82
N LEU A 110 -4.52 16.18 15.35
CA LEU A 110 -3.66 17.05 14.56
C LEU A 110 -2.41 16.32 14.06
N ASN A 111 -1.77 15.54 14.93
CA ASN A 111 -0.62 14.71 14.56
C ASN A 111 -0.98 13.71 13.48
N GLU A 112 -2.16 13.08 13.56
CA GLU A 112 -2.65 12.17 12.53
C GLU A 112 -2.85 12.89 11.18
N LYS A 113 -3.40 14.11 11.16
CA LYS A 113 -3.51 14.90 9.92
C LYS A 113 -2.14 15.17 9.28
N ILE A 114 -1.16 15.53 10.10
CA ILE A 114 0.21 15.79 9.64
C ILE A 114 0.85 14.51 9.09
N ASN A 115 0.70 13.39 9.79
CA ASN A 115 1.26 12.11 9.38
C ASN A 115 0.60 11.60 8.09
N CYS A 116 -0.73 11.66 8.01
CA CYS A 116 -1.49 11.33 6.80
C CYS A 116 -1.02 12.14 5.60
N TRP A 117 -0.81 13.44 5.78
CA TRP A 117 -0.27 14.30 4.71
C TRP A 117 1.13 13.87 4.28
N LYS A 118 2.04 13.58 5.22
CA LYS A 118 3.39 13.09 4.93
C LYS A 118 3.36 11.77 4.15
N ASP A 119 2.55 10.81 4.61
CA ASP A 119 2.42 9.49 3.98
C ASP A 119 1.91 9.63 2.55
N ILE A 120 0.83 10.40 2.34
CA ILE A 120 0.28 10.66 1.00
C ILE A 120 1.29 11.39 0.11
N ALA A 121 2.07 12.33 0.66
CA ALA A 121 3.10 13.04 -0.11
C ALA A 121 4.21 12.08 -0.59
N LEU A 122 4.61 11.11 0.25
CA LEU A 122 5.56 10.06 -0.13
C LEU A 122 4.98 9.14 -1.20
N LEU A 123 3.76 8.63 -1.02
CA LEU A 123 3.08 7.79 -1.99
C LEU A 123 2.90 8.50 -3.35
N ARG A 124 2.56 9.79 -3.35
CA ARG A 124 2.47 10.59 -4.58
C ARG A 124 3.82 10.85 -5.25
N LYS A 125 4.91 10.90 -4.48
CA LYS A 125 6.25 10.99 -5.05
C LYS A 125 6.61 9.69 -5.77
N GLU A 126 6.33 8.56 -5.14
CA GLU A 126 6.55 7.23 -5.71
C GLU A 126 5.67 6.97 -6.94
N LEU A 127 4.39 7.33 -6.88
CA LEU A 127 3.45 7.27 -8.00
C LEU A 127 4.00 7.98 -9.24
N ARG A 128 4.48 9.22 -9.09
CA ARG A 128 5.05 9.99 -10.20
C ARG A 128 6.29 9.33 -10.82
N ILE A 129 7.08 8.63 -10.02
CA ILE A 129 8.25 7.89 -10.53
C ILE A 129 7.79 6.73 -11.41
N TYR A 130 6.81 5.94 -10.93
CA TYR A 130 6.29 4.81 -11.70
C TYR A 130 5.51 5.23 -12.93
N GLU A 131 4.70 6.29 -12.86
CA GLU A 131 3.99 6.85 -14.02
C GLU A 131 4.98 7.33 -15.10
N LYS A 132 6.08 7.98 -14.69
CA LYS A 132 7.14 8.38 -15.62
C LYS A 132 7.81 7.16 -16.25
N GLU A 133 8.20 6.16 -15.45
CA GLU A 133 8.82 4.93 -15.97
C GLU A 133 7.88 4.22 -16.96
N LEU A 134 6.59 4.11 -16.61
CA LEU A 134 5.59 3.50 -17.48
C LEU A 134 5.46 4.26 -18.80
N SER A 135 5.34 5.60 -18.76
CA SER A 135 5.23 6.42 -19.96
C SER A 135 6.46 6.30 -20.85
N GLU A 136 7.67 6.28 -20.28
CA GLU A 136 8.90 6.08 -21.06
C GLU A 136 8.95 4.69 -21.71
N LYS A 137 8.50 3.65 -21.00
CA LYS A 137 8.46 2.27 -21.53
C LYS A 137 7.42 2.11 -22.63
N GLU A 138 6.22 2.67 -22.45
CA GLU A 138 5.16 2.64 -23.46
C GLU A 138 5.57 3.42 -24.73
N SER A 139 6.24 4.57 -24.60
CA SER A 139 6.79 5.32 -25.74
C SER A 139 7.81 4.50 -26.52
N ARG A 140 8.78 3.89 -25.82
CA ARG A 140 9.83 3.08 -26.47
C ARG A 140 9.26 1.86 -27.20
N ILE A 141 8.28 1.17 -26.61
CA ILE A 141 7.63 0.03 -27.29
C ILE A 141 6.88 0.52 -28.53
N LYS A 142 6.24 1.68 -28.46
CA LYS A 142 5.55 2.26 -29.62
C LYS A 142 6.54 2.59 -30.75
N GLU A 143 7.64 3.26 -30.43
CA GLU A 143 8.72 3.60 -31.38
C GLU A 143 9.32 2.33 -32.02
N LEU A 144 9.61 1.29 -31.23
CA LEU A 144 10.11 0.02 -31.75
C LEU A 144 9.12 -0.66 -32.69
N ASN A 145 7.83 -0.64 -32.35
CA ASN A 145 6.78 -1.19 -33.21
C ASN A 145 6.59 -0.39 -34.50
N GLU A 146 6.82 0.92 -34.48
CA GLU A 146 6.80 1.75 -35.70
C GLU A 146 7.96 1.37 -36.62
N ILE A 147 9.18 1.24 -36.08
CA ILE A 147 10.37 0.81 -36.85
C ILE A 147 10.15 -0.59 -37.45
N LEU A 148 9.68 -1.56 -36.66
CA LEU A 148 9.44 -2.94 -37.11
C LEU A 148 8.32 -3.07 -38.16
N ARG A 149 7.51 -2.03 -38.38
CA ARG A 149 6.45 -2.00 -39.39
C ARG A 149 6.83 -1.24 -40.66
N GLU A 150 7.95 -0.50 -40.63
CA GLU A 150 8.46 0.26 -41.78
C GLU A 150 9.40 -0.58 -42.67
N ASP A 151 9.80 -1.77 -42.24
CA ASP A 151 10.45 -2.83 -43.05
C ASP A 151 9.43 -3.84 -43.63
#